data_AF-A0A929DLY2-F1
#
_entry.id   AF-A0A929DLY2-F1
#
_cell.length_a   1.000
_cell.length_b   1.000
_cell.length_c   1.000
_cell.angle_alpha   90.00
_cell.angle_beta   90.00
_cell.angle_gamma   90.00
#
_symmetry.space_group_name_H-M   'P 1'
#
loop_
_entity.id
_entity.type
_entity.pdbx_description
1 polymer ?
#
loop_
_entity_poly.entity_id
_entity_poly.type
_entity_poly.pdbx_seq_one_letter_code
_entity_poly.pdbx_strand_id
1 'polypeptide(L)'
;NYPTLNFKIEYQGEDGNIHDFHPDFFIKKTDRETYIAETKGREDLDDVRKIKRLQIWCNDVNDSQNEHRYFPLYVKQETWEKHQKDIKTFENIIELFKLEK
;
A
#
# COMPACT_ATOMS: atom_id res chain seq x y z
N ASN A 1 16.57 -8.10 6.10
CA ASN A 1 15.44 -9.04 6.00
C ASN A 1 14.25 -8.45 6.73
N TYR A 2 13.20 -8.06 6.00
CA TYR A 2 11.96 -7.45 6.52
C TYR A 2 11.05 -8.33 7.42
N PRO A 3 11.15 -9.68 7.47
CA PRO A 3 10.30 -10.50 8.35
C PRO A 3 10.46 -10.27 9.86
N THR A 4 11.47 -9.49 10.30
CA THR A 4 11.71 -9.19 11.73
C THR A 4 11.10 -7.87 12.20
N LEU A 5 10.52 -7.06 11.31
CA LEU A 5 9.61 -6.00 11.74
C LEU A 5 8.20 -6.59 11.75
N ASN A 6 7.62 -6.78 12.95
CA ASN A 6 6.17 -6.96 13.14
C ASN A 6 5.43 -5.66 12.79
N PHE A 7 5.71 -5.11 11.60
CA PHE A 7 5.08 -3.89 11.13
C PHE A 7 3.67 -4.24 10.67
N LYS A 8 2.72 -3.65 11.38
CA LYS A 8 1.29 -3.82 11.16
C LYS A 8 0.63 -2.45 11.22
N ILE A 9 -0.47 -2.30 10.49
CA ILE A 9 -1.23 -1.06 10.45
C ILE A 9 -2.59 -1.32 11.07
N GLU A 10 -2.90 -0.56 12.12
CA GLU A 10 -4.18 -0.62 12.82
C GLU A 10 -5.24 0.21 12.10
N TYR A 11 -6.41 -0.38 11.85
CA TYR A 11 -7.56 0.27 11.22
C TYR A 11 -8.85 -0.06 11.98
N GLN A 12 -9.87 0.80 11.84
CA GLN A 12 -11.20 0.51 12.37
C GLN A 12 -11.99 -0.31 11.34
N GLY A 13 -12.34 -1.54 11.69
CA GLY A 13 -13.13 -2.46 10.87
C GLY A 13 -14.58 -2.02 10.72
N GLU A 14 -15.34 -2.73 9.89
CA GLU A 14 -16.77 -2.50 9.72
C GLU A 14 -17.56 -2.70 11.03
N ASP A 15 -17.13 -3.65 11.86
CA ASP A 15 -17.69 -3.94 13.17
C ASP A 15 -17.42 -2.85 14.23
N GLY A 16 -16.66 -1.81 13.87
CA GLY A 16 -16.28 -0.71 14.76
C GLY A 16 -15.07 -1.03 15.66
N ASN A 17 -14.57 -2.27 15.66
CA ASN A 17 -13.40 -2.68 16.43
C ASN A 17 -12.10 -2.28 15.72
N ILE A 18 -11.01 -2.28 16.48
CA ILE A 18 -9.66 -2.09 15.94
C ILE A 18 -9.11 -3.44 15.51
N HIS A 19 -8.73 -3.51 14.24
CA HIS A 19 -8.06 -4.64 13.62
C HIS A 19 -6.70 -4.19 13.11
N ASP A 20 -5.82 -5.14 12.84
CA ASP A 20 -4.52 -4.90 12.24
C ASP A 20 -4.33 -5.72 10.96
N PHE A 21 -3.55 -5.19 10.03
CA PHE A 21 -3.12 -5.93 8.85
C PHE A 21 -1.63 -5.72 8.57
N HIS A 22 -1.04 -6.71 7.89
CA HIS A 22 0.31 -6.63 7.37
C HIS A 22 0.22 -6.37 5.87
N PRO A 23 0.82 -5.29 5.35
CA PRO A 23 0.88 -5.07 3.91
C PRO A 23 1.63 -6.20 3.20
N ASP A 24 1.18 -6.56 2.00
CA ASP A 24 1.78 -7.67 1.25
C ASP A 24 3.25 -7.42 0.87
N PHE A 25 3.61 -6.19 0.47
CA PHE A 25 4.97 -5.86 0.02
C PHE A 25 5.51 -4.52 0.52
N PHE A 26 6.81 -4.52 0.83
CA PHE A 26 7.64 -3.33 1.02
C PHE A 26 8.68 -3.26 -0.11
N ILE A 27 8.55 -2.27 -0.97
CA ILE A 27 9.33 -2.15 -2.20
C ILE A 27 10.23 -0.93 -2.06
N LYS A 28 11.52 -1.17 -1.82
CA LYS A 28 12.54 -0.12 -1.78
C LYS A 28 12.91 0.27 -3.21
N LYS A 29 12.41 1.41 -3.71
CA LYS A 29 12.73 1.93 -5.05
C LYS A 29 14.08 2.64 -5.08
N THR A 30 14.38 3.41 -4.03
CA THR A 30 15.68 4.07 -3.82
C THR A 30 16.06 4.00 -2.34
N ASP A 31 17.21 4.56 -1.96
CA ASP A 31 17.55 4.71 -0.54
C ASP A 31 16.60 5.61 0.25
N ARG A 32 15.81 6.44 -0.45
CA ARG A 32 14.86 7.38 0.17
C ARG A 32 13.40 7.13 -0.19
N GLU A 33 13.09 6.24 -1.12
CA GLU A 33 11.72 5.98 -1.56
C GLU A 33 11.33 4.53 -1.32
N THR A 34 10.27 4.32 -0.55
CA THR A 34 9.67 3.00 -0.30
C THR A 34 8.19 3.03 -0.69
N TYR A 35 7.77 2.03 -1.45
CA TYR A 35 6.37 1.79 -1.78
C TYR A 35 5.85 0.65 -0.91
N ILE A 36 4.67 0.83 -0.33
CA ILE A 36 3.99 -0.18 0.45
C ILE A 36 2.78 -0.62 -0.36
N ALA A 37 2.80 -1.85 -0.85
CA ALA A 37 1.76 -2.36 -1.73
C ALA A 37 0.87 -3.36 -1.01
N GLU A 38 -0.44 -3.18 -1.19
CA GLU A 38 -1.47 -4.14 -0.82
C GLU A 38 -2.09 -4.71 -2.11
N THR A 39 -2.16 -6.03 -2.21
CA THR A 39 -2.76 -6.74 -3.35
C THR A 39 -4.13 -7.27 -2.97
N LYS A 40 -5.10 -7.17 -3.89
CA LYS A 40 -6.44 -7.73 -3.67
C LYS A 40 -7.00 -8.38 -4.91
N GLY A 41 -7.44 -9.62 -4.75
CA GLY A 41 -8.26 -10.32 -5.73
C GLY A 41 -9.68 -9.77 -5.74
N ARG A 42 -10.41 -10.05 -4.66
CA ARG A 42 -11.74 -9.53 -4.38
C ARG A 42 -11.65 -8.51 -3.26
N GLU A 43 -12.11 -7.29 -3.53
CA GLU A 43 -12.20 -6.22 -2.54
C GLU A 43 -13.48 -6.37 -1.71
N ASP A 44 -13.36 -6.21 -0.39
CA ASP A 44 -14.47 -6.03 0.53
C ASP A 44 -14.43 -4.68 1.27
N LEU A 45 -15.38 -4.47 2.19
CA LEU A 45 -15.49 -3.21 2.94
C LEU A 45 -14.29 -2.97 3.87
N ASP A 46 -13.69 -4.02 4.40
CA ASP A 46 -12.50 -3.90 5.25
C ASP A 46 -11.26 -3.60 4.43
N ASP A 47 -11.13 -4.12 3.22
CA ASP A 47 -10.01 -3.79 2.32
C ASP A 47 -9.98 -2.29 1.96
N VAL A 48 -11.16 -1.68 1.72
CA VAL A 48 -11.26 -0.22 1.52
C VAL A 48 -10.80 0.55 2.76
N ARG A 49 -11.09 0.04 3.97
CA ARG A 49 -10.66 0.66 5.24
C ARG A 49 -9.15 0.49 5.46
N LYS A 50 -8.59 -0.68 5.16
CA LYS A 50 -7.15 -0.97 5.22
C LYS A 50 -6.37 -0.04 4.31
N ILE A 51 -6.76 0.08 3.04
CA ILE A 51 -6.01 0.91 2.10
C ILE A 51 -6.10 2.41 2.44
N LYS A 52 -7.27 2.88 2.89
CA LYS A 52 -7.44 4.25 3.39
C LYS A 52 -6.53 4.50 4.59
N ARG A 53 -6.43 3.54 5.51
CA ARG A 53 -5.54 3.66 6.67
C ARG A 53 -4.07 3.66 6.29
N LEU A 54 -3.65 2.83 5.32
CA LEU A 54 -2.29 2.84 4.78
C LEU A 54 -1.96 4.20 4.15
N GLN A 55 -2.90 4.80 3.41
CA GLN A 55 -2.72 6.14 2.84
C GLN A 55 -2.50 7.20 3.93
N ILE A 56 -3.31 7.17 5.00
CA ILE A 56 -3.13 8.05 6.16
C ILE A 56 -1.76 7.84 6.80
N TRP A 57 -1.39 6.58 7.06
CA TRP A 57 -0.09 6.25 7.67
C TRP A 57 1.08 6.79 6.83
N CYS A 58 1.06 6.60 5.51
CA CYS A 58 2.09 7.14 4.62
C CYS A 58 2.16 8.68 4.70
N ASN A 59 1.02 9.37 4.76
CA ASN A 59 0.99 10.83 4.92
C ASN A 59 1.58 11.25 6.26
N ASP A 60 1.15 10.66 7.37
CA ASP A 60 1.62 10.99 8.73
C ASP A 60 3.14 10.80 8.86
N VAL A 61 3.68 9.69 8.34
CA VAL A 61 5.12 9.41 8.36
C VAL A 61 5.91 10.37 7.47
N ASN A 62 5.36 10.71 6.30
CA ASN A 62 5.99 11.67 5.40
C ASN A 62 5.93 13.12 5.91
N ASP A 63 4.96 13.46 6.75
CA ASP A 63 4.82 14.80 7.34
C ASP A 63 5.67 14.93 8.62
N SER A 64 5.94 13.83 9.32
CA SER A 64 6.76 13.81 10.54
C SER A 64 8.28 13.79 10.30
N GLN A 65 8.74 13.40 9.11
CA GLN A 65 10.15 13.38 8.74
C GLN A 65 10.36 13.52 7.22
N ASN A 66 11.56 13.90 6.79
CA ASN A 66 11.91 14.13 5.38
C ASN A 66 13.06 13.25 4.85
N GLU A 67 13.55 12.30 5.64
CA GLU A 67 14.66 11.40 5.26
C GLU A 67 14.21 10.31 4.28
N HIS A 68 13.02 9.75 4.52
CA HIS A 68 12.40 8.72 3.69
C HIS A 68 10.99 9.14 3.24
N ARG A 69 10.57 8.63 2.08
CA ARG A 69 9.25 8.86 1.50
C ARG A 69 8.55 7.53 1.31
N TYR A 70 7.34 7.43 1.86
CA TYR A 70 6.49 6.25 1.80
C TYR A 70 5.28 6.50 0.90
N PHE A 71 5.00 5.56 0.01
CA PHE A 71 3.90 5.68 -0.95
C PHE A 71 3.01 4.43 -0.90
N PRO A 72 1.69 4.59 -0.73
CA PRO A 72 0.77 3.46 -0.80
C PRO A 72 0.53 3.06 -2.26
N LEU A 73 0.51 1.75 -2.54
CA LEU A 73 0.04 1.17 -3.79
C LEU A 73 -1.10 0.20 -3.52
N TYR A 74 -2.12 0.24 -4.38
CA TYR A 74 -3.25 -0.68 -4.26
C TYR A 74 -3.47 -1.48 -5.52
N VAL A 75 -3.00 -2.72 -5.52
CA VAL A 75 -2.92 -3.57 -6.70
C VAL A 75 -4.14 -4.49 -6.75
N LYS A 76 -5.18 -4.03 -7.47
CA LYS A 76 -6.38 -4.83 -7.72
C LYS A 76 -6.13 -5.83 -8.87
N GLN A 77 -6.45 -7.10 -8.64
CA GLN A 77 -6.29 -8.18 -9.63
C GLN A 77 -7.00 -7.85 -10.94
N GLU A 78 -8.22 -7.31 -10.88
CA GLU A 78 -8.97 -6.94 -12.09
C GLU A 78 -8.23 -5.93 -12.97
N THR A 79 -7.64 -4.89 -12.37
CA THR A 79 -6.83 -3.89 -13.09
C THR A 79 -5.52 -4.50 -13.57
N TRP A 80 -4.88 -5.34 -12.76
CA TRP A 80 -3.67 -6.07 -13.16
C TRP A 80 -3.91 -6.94 -14.39
N GLU A 81 -4.94 -7.78 -14.39
CA GLU A 81 -5.23 -8.70 -15.48
C GLU A 81 -5.49 -7.98 -16.82
N LYS A 82 -6.10 -6.79 -16.77
CA LYS A 82 -6.36 -5.93 -17.94
C LYS A 82 -5.09 -5.33 -18.53
N HIS A 83 -4.12 -4.95 -17.70
CA HIS A 83 -2.97 -4.15 -18.11
C HIS A 83 -1.61 -4.86 -18.01
N GLN A 84 -1.54 -6.08 -17.47
CA GLN A 84 -0.29 -6.82 -17.21
C GLN A 84 0.60 -6.98 -18.46
N LYS A 85 0.03 -6.98 -19.66
CA LYS A 85 0.78 -7.07 -20.92
C LYS A 85 1.59 -5.80 -21.21
N ASP A 86 1.11 -4.65 -20.74
CA ASP A 86 1.70 -3.33 -20.94
C ASP A 86 2.64 -2.93 -19.80
N ILE A 87 2.58 -3.63 -18.67
CA ILE A 87 3.49 -3.45 -17.53
C ILE A 87 4.86 -4.04 -17.88
N LYS A 88 5.86 -3.17 -18.10
CA LYS A 88 7.26 -3.56 -18.37
C LYS A 88 8.23 -3.12 -17.29
N THR A 89 7.83 -2.11 -16.52
CA THR A 89 8.66 -1.45 -15.51
C THR A 89 7.88 -1.26 -14.22
N PHE A 90 8.59 -1.02 -13.12
CA PHE A 90 7.95 -0.71 -11.85
C PHE A 90 7.23 0.66 -11.92
N GLU A 91 7.73 1.60 -12.73
CA GLU A 91 7.10 2.87 -13.01
C GLU A 91 5.67 2.69 -13.56
N ASN A 92 5.45 1.71 -14.45
CA ASN A 92 4.10 1.42 -14.96
C ASN A 92 3.16 0.94 -13.84
N ILE A 93 3.68 0.18 -12.86
CA ILE A 93 2.92 -0.25 -11.69
C ILE A 93 2.56 0.97 -10.83
N ILE A 94 3.51 1.87 -10.58
CA ILE A 94 3.27 3.09 -9.81
C ILE A 94 2.20 3.95 -10.48
N GLU A 95 2.31 4.18 -11.78
CA GLU A 95 1.35 5.00 -12.53
C GLU A 95 -0.07 4.43 -12.47
N LEU A 96 -0.19 3.11 -12.56
CA LEU A 96 -1.48 2.42 -12.62
C LEU A 96 -2.15 2.23 -11.24
N PHE A 97 -1.34 2.08 -10.17
CA PHE A 97 -1.83 1.67 -8.85
C PHE A 97 -1.55 2.66 -7.71
N LYS A 98 -0.96 3.81 -7.99
CA LYS A 98 -0.87 4.91 -7.00
C LYS A 98 -2.27 5.35 -6.59
N LEU A 99 -2.43 5.66 -5.30
CA LEU A 99 -3.63 6.32 -4.81
C LEU A 99 -3.54 7.82 -5.09
N GLU A 100 -4.61 8.38 -5.63
CA GLU A 100 -4.74 9.84 -5.75
C GLU A 100 -4.94 10.46 -4.35
N LYS A 101 -4.48 11.70 -4.20
CA LYS A 101 -4.67 12.48 -2.97
C LYS A 101 -6.05 13.11 -2.93
#